data_AF-E2J792-F1
#
_entry.id   AF-E2J792-F1
#
_cell.length_a   1.000
_cell.length_b   1.000
_cell.length_c   1.000
_cell.angle_alpha   90.00
_cell.angle_beta   90.00
_cell.angle_gamma   90.00
#
_symmetry.space_group_name_H-M   'P 1'
#
loop_
_entity.id
_entity.type
_entity.pdbx_description
1 polymer ?
#
loop_
_entity_poly.entity_id
_entity_poly.type
_entity_poly.pdbx_seq_one_letter_code
_entity_poly.pdbx_strand_id
1 'polypeptide(L)'
;MRFSTSVFSVVVIAVFLCMLDKPVLAEVRCDSSCPLEYNPVCGYNGQEYVRFVTMCDLERTNSCKNRGEFKVIEGECPTRQAFTPPT
;
A
#
# COMPACT_ATOMS: atom_id res chain seq x y z
N MET A 1 23.35 -43.44 -1.98
CA MET A 1 22.72 -42.51 -2.96
C MET A 1 21.33 -42.02 -2.50
N ARG A 2 21.12 -41.75 -1.20
CA ARG A 2 19.82 -41.30 -0.63
C ARG A 2 19.84 -39.86 -0.09
N PHE A 3 21.02 -39.32 0.20
CA PHE A 3 21.19 -37.93 0.63
C PHE A 3 21.06 -36.94 -0.54
N SER A 4 21.58 -37.30 -1.72
CA SER A 4 21.57 -36.44 -2.92
C SER A 4 20.15 -36.21 -3.47
N THR A 5 19.29 -37.23 -3.48
CA THR A 5 17.88 -37.06 -3.88
C THR A 5 17.12 -36.12 -2.94
N SER A 6 17.46 -36.12 -1.65
CA SER A 6 16.85 -35.22 -0.66
C SER A 6 17.24 -33.77 -0.88
N VAL A 7 18.51 -33.48 -1.19
CA VAL A 7 18.94 -32.09 -1.47
C VAL A 7 18.40 -31.58 -2.81
N PHE A 8 18.35 -32.41 -3.85
CA PHE A 8 17.74 -32.01 -5.12
C PHE A 8 16.25 -31.68 -4.95
N SER A 9 15.49 -32.48 -4.20
CA SER A 9 14.08 -32.21 -3.91
C SER A 9 13.89 -30.91 -3.12
N VAL A 10 14.71 -30.66 -2.10
CA VAL A 10 14.63 -29.40 -1.31
C VAL A 10 14.96 -28.18 -2.18
N VAL A 11 15.97 -28.28 -3.04
CA VAL A 11 16.34 -27.19 -3.97
C VAL A 11 15.23 -26.92 -4.97
N VAL A 12 14.63 -27.96 -5.56
CA VAL A 12 13.50 -27.80 -6.50
C VAL A 12 12.29 -27.19 -5.81
N ILE A 13 11.93 -27.64 -4.61
CA ILE A 13 10.82 -27.07 -3.84
C ILE A 13 11.10 -25.60 -3.49
N ALA A 14 12.31 -25.27 -3.03
CA ALA A 14 12.69 -23.89 -2.73
C ALA A 14 12.62 -22.99 -3.97
N VAL A 15 13.11 -23.45 -5.13
CA VAL A 15 13.00 -22.72 -6.39
C VAL A 15 11.54 -22.56 -6.82
N PHE A 16 10.72 -23.60 -6.69
CA PHE A 16 9.30 -23.55 -7.03
C PHE A 16 8.53 -22.58 -6.13
N LEU A 17 8.81 -22.60 -4.83
CA LEU A 17 8.30 -21.62 -3.87
C LEU A 17 8.78 -20.22 -4.26
N CYS A 18 10.07 -19.97 -4.52
CA CYS A 18 10.54 -18.67 -5.00
C CYS A 18 9.92 -18.19 -6.33
N MET A 19 9.51 -19.10 -7.22
CA MET A 19 8.82 -18.76 -8.47
C MET A 19 7.32 -18.50 -8.28
N LEU A 20 6.71 -19.10 -7.25
CA LEU A 20 5.31 -18.89 -6.85
C LEU A 20 5.14 -17.70 -5.89
N ASP A 21 6.14 -17.45 -5.04
CA ASP A 21 6.37 -16.27 -4.25
C ASP A 21 6.93 -15.16 -5.14
N LYS A 22 6.21 -14.78 -6.22
CA LYS A 22 6.20 -13.36 -6.50
C LYS A 22 5.60 -12.75 -5.25
N PRO A 23 6.34 -11.96 -4.44
CA PRO A 23 5.65 -11.17 -3.44
C PRO A 23 4.63 -10.36 -4.23
N VAL A 24 3.35 -10.57 -3.91
CA VAL A 24 2.30 -9.61 -4.20
C VAL A 24 2.59 -8.41 -3.31
N LEU A 25 3.76 -7.79 -3.49
CA LEU A 25 3.95 -6.41 -3.15
C LEU A 25 3.11 -5.72 -4.20
N ALA A 26 1.82 -5.58 -3.89
CA ALA A 26 0.88 -4.77 -4.61
C ALA A 26 1.48 -3.37 -4.59
N GLU A 27 2.36 -3.10 -5.54
CA GLU A 27 2.85 -1.78 -5.84
C GLU A 27 1.60 -1.07 -6.35
N VAL A 28 0.96 -0.32 -5.45
CA VAL A 28 -0.22 0.50 -5.76
C VAL A 28 0.26 1.57 -6.73
N ARG A 29 0.24 1.25 -8.02
CA ARG A 29 0.59 2.17 -9.10
C ARG A 29 -0.49 3.23 -9.19
N CYS A 30 -0.17 4.37 -9.77
CA CYS A 30 -1.16 5.43 -9.95
C CYS A 30 -2.44 5.02 -10.66
N ASP A 31 -2.32 4.05 -11.55
CA ASP A 31 -3.43 3.54 -12.34
C ASP A 31 -4.08 2.28 -11.73
N SER A 32 -3.67 1.87 -10.52
CA SER A 32 -4.31 0.75 -9.85
C SER A 32 -5.70 1.15 -9.38
N SER A 33 -6.68 0.29 -9.65
CA SER A 33 -8.01 0.41 -9.07
C SER A 33 -8.00 -0.14 -7.64
N CYS A 34 -8.61 0.60 -6.71
CA CYS A 34 -8.82 0.12 -5.35
C CYS A 34 -10.13 -0.66 -5.25
N PRO A 35 -10.22 -1.65 -4.34
CA PRO A 35 -11.48 -2.35 -4.09
C PRO A 35 -12.57 -1.36 -3.66
N LEU A 36 -13.82 -1.65 -4.02
CA LEU A 36 -14.99 -0.89 -3.57
C LEU A 36 -15.39 -1.29 -2.14
N GLU A 37 -14.44 -1.19 -1.21
CA GLU A 37 -14.66 -1.39 0.21
C GLU A 37 -14.71 -0.04 0.92
N TYR A 38 -15.44 0.04 2.04
CA TYR A 38 -15.51 1.26 2.83
C TYR A 38 -14.84 1.03 4.19
N ASN A 39 -13.58 1.43 4.29
CA ASN A 39 -12.81 1.38 5.52
C ASN A 39 -11.99 2.68 5.67
N PRO A 40 -12.63 3.77 6.09
CA PRO A 40 -12.07 5.10 5.94
C PRO A 40 -10.87 5.32 6.88
N VAL A 41 -9.81 5.90 6.31
CA VAL A 41 -8.60 6.27 7.06
C VAL A 41 -8.35 7.77 6.96
N CYS A 42 -7.75 8.34 8.00
CA CYS A 42 -7.31 9.73 7.99
C CYS A 42 -5.83 9.80 7.62
N GLY A 43 -5.50 10.63 6.63
CA GLY A 43 -4.13 10.91 6.24
C GLY A 43 -3.77 12.38 6.46
N TYR A 44 -2.54 12.65 6.89
CA TYR A 44 -1.98 13.99 7.01
C TYR A 44 -0.62 14.07 6.30
N ASN A 45 -0.47 15.05 5.43
CA ASN A 45 0.75 15.25 4.63
C ASN A 45 1.65 16.38 5.16
N GLY A 46 1.42 16.85 6.40
CA GLY A 46 2.11 18.02 6.95
C GLY A 46 1.41 19.36 6.63
N GLN A 47 0.39 19.36 5.78
CA GLN A 47 -0.35 20.56 5.38
C GLN A 47 -1.85 20.41 5.58
N GLU A 48 -2.44 19.34 5.07
CA GLU A 48 -3.88 19.09 5.09
C GLU A 48 -4.22 17.71 5.64
N TYR A 49 -5.38 17.63 6.30
CA TYR A 49 -6.00 16.39 6.75
C TYR A 49 -7.02 15.96 5.69
N VAL A 50 -6.86 14.74 5.17
CA VAL A 50 -7.73 14.17 4.14
C VAL A 50 -8.27 12.82 4.62
N ARG A 51 -9.58 12.64 4.47
CA ARG A 51 -10.24 11.35 4.69
C ARG A 51 -10.23 10.57 3.38
N PHE A 52 -9.59 9.41 3.40
CA PHE A 52 -9.58 8.46 2.28
C PHE A 52 -10.64 7.39 2.52
N VAL A 53 -11.20 6.84 1.44
CA VAL A 53 -12.26 5.81 1.51
C VAL A 53 -11.69 4.48 2.02
N THR A 54 -10.46 4.17 1.62
CA THR A 54 -9.69 3.01 2.06
C THR A 54 -8.20 3.35 2.22
N MET A 55 -7.44 2.45 2.86
CA MET A 55 -5.97 2.52 2.87
C MET A 55 -5.37 2.51 1.45
N CYS A 56 -5.96 1.73 0.55
CA CYS A 56 -5.52 1.65 -0.85
C CYS A 56 -5.57 3.03 -1.53
N ASP A 57 -6.62 3.82 -1.30
CA ASP A 57 -6.73 5.16 -1.90
C ASP A 57 -5.66 6.12 -1.38
N LEU A 58 -5.30 6.00 -0.10
CA LEU A 58 -4.22 6.77 0.52
C LEU A 58 -2.88 6.39 -0.12
N GLU A 59 -2.56 5.10 -0.18
CA GLU A 59 -1.32 4.60 -0.78
C GLU A 59 -1.23 4.98 -2.26
N ARG A 60 -2.32 4.85 -3.01
CA ARG A 60 -2.40 5.29 -4.40
C ARG A 60 -2.07 6.77 -4.54
N THR A 61 -2.63 7.60 -3.67
CA THR A 61 -2.37 9.05 -3.68
C THR A 61 -0.89 9.35 -3.41
N ASN A 62 -0.28 8.65 -2.46
CA ASN A 62 1.13 8.77 -2.13
C ASN A 62 2.04 8.31 -3.27
N SER A 63 1.72 7.18 -3.90
CA SER A 63 2.44 6.66 -5.07
C SER A 63 2.44 7.65 -6.23
N CYS A 64 1.38 8.45 -6.38
CA CYS A 64 1.29 9.45 -7.43
C CYS A 64 1.92 10.79 -7.13
N LYS A 65 2.34 11.04 -5.88
CA LYS A 65 2.87 12.34 -5.45
C LYS A 65 1.99 13.52 -5.87
N ASN A 66 0.69 13.31 -6.04
CA ASN A 66 -0.23 14.33 -6.54
C ASN A 66 -0.41 15.48 -5.53
N ARG A 67 -0.31 15.17 -4.23
CA ARG A 67 -0.57 16.11 -3.12
C ARG A 67 0.37 15.87 -1.93
N GLY A 68 1.58 15.38 -2.18
CA GLY A 68 2.52 15.00 -1.11
C GLY A 68 2.27 13.61 -0.54
N GLU A 69 2.91 13.33 0.60
CA GLU A 69 2.90 12.02 1.26
C GLU A 69 2.02 12.07 2.52
N PHE A 70 0.84 11.47 2.45
CA PHE A 70 -0.09 11.33 3.57
C PHE A 70 0.36 10.20 4.49
N LYS A 71 0.53 10.52 5.77
CA LYS A 71 0.74 9.55 6.83
C LYS A 71 -0.57 9.29 7.55
N VAL A 72 -0.83 8.02 7.84
CA VAL A 72 -2.01 7.64 8.63
C VAL A 72 -1.86 8.18 10.04
N ILE A 73 -2.94 8.75 10.55
CA ILE A 73 -3.05 9.34 11.88
C ILE A 73 -4.18 8.66 12.61
N GLU A 74 -3.88 8.24 13.84
CA GLU A 74 -4.85 7.64 14.73
C GLU A 74 -5.72 8.72 15.39
N GLY A 75 -6.98 8.38 15.65
CA GLY A 75 -7.95 9.28 16.28
C GLY A 75 -8.89 9.96 15.28
N GLU A 76 -9.52 11.04 15.74
CA GLU A 76 -10.53 11.75 14.96
C GLU A 76 -9.90 12.50 13.80
N CYS A 77 -10.40 12.22 12.59
CA CYS A 77 -9.96 12.95 11.41
C CYS A 77 -10.52 14.38 11.48
N PRO A 78 -9.68 15.41 11.59
CA PRO A 78 -10.14 16.79 11.62
C PRO A 78 -11.02 17.04 10.39
N THR A 79 -12.18 17.66 10.59
CA THR A 79 -13.03 18.08 9.48
C THR A 79 -12.21 18.96 8.54
N ARG A 80 -12.14 18.56 7.27
CA ARG A 80 -11.43 19.24 6.17
C ARG A 80 -11.22 20.72 6.47
N GLN A 81 -9.98 21.11 6.74
CA GLN A 81 -9.59 22.47 6.41
C GLN A 81 -9.63 22.51 4.88
N ALA A 82 -10.74 23.00 4.33
CA ALA A 82 -10.81 23.32 2.92
C ALA A 82 -9.66 24.27 2.65
N PHE A 83 -8.78 23.91 1.71
CA PHE A 83 -7.65 24.72 1.26
C PHE A 83 -8.04 26.20 1.21
N THR A 84 -7.60 27.00 2.18
CA THR A 84 -7.68 28.45 2.11
C THR A 84 -6.44 28.91 1.35
N PRO A 85 -6.57 29.45 0.13
CA PRO A 85 -5.43 29.99 -0.58
C PRO A 85 -4.80 31.12 0.26
N PRO A 86 -3.46 31.26 0.27
CA PRO A 86 -2.81 32.36 0.96
C PRO A 86 -3.25 33.69 0.33
N THR A 87 -3.71 34.61 1.18
CA THR A 87 -4.03 36.02 0.83
C THR A 87 -2.78 36.81 0.52
#